data_AF-A0A350BSA6-F1
#
_entry.id   AF-A0A350BSA6-F1
#
_cell.length_a   1.000
_cell.length_b   1.000
_cell.length_c   1.000
_cell.angle_alpha   90.00
_cell.angle_beta   90.00
_cell.angle_gamma   90.00
#
_symmetry.space_group_name_H-M   'P 1'
#
loop_
_entity.id
_entity.type
_entity.pdbx_description
1 polymer ?
#
loop_
_entity_poly.entity_id
_entity_poly.type
_entity_poly.pdbx_seq_one_letter_code
_entity_poly.pdbx_strand_id
1 'polypeptide(L)'
;EELKAFDKQLYPTFSSVQMALLVGYESRFSEKWSVYGAAGINFFVSRTLDREGSQLYDEMAKNDETGYEEPIAVYTYSNDLEGGNILMRTDLGLYRQVSKTLFLDMSITAKSSFTPINEFEIEYTSNSNTTVQRARLETRGSSVSLNLGVKYRINKY
;
A
#
# COMPACT_ATOMS: atom_id res chain seq x y z
N GLU A 1 11.22 -33.29 -1.96
CA GLU A 1 12.31 -32.51 -1.36
C GLU A 1 12.08 -31.05 -1.70
N GLU A 2 11.73 -30.25 -0.70
CA GLU A 2 11.38 -28.84 -0.87
C GLU A 2 12.63 -28.00 -0.55
N LEU A 3 13.21 -27.40 -1.58
CA LEU A 3 14.34 -26.48 -1.44
C LEU A 3 13.80 -25.12 -0.98
N LYS A 4 14.32 -24.61 0.14
CA LYS A 4 13.96 -23.28 0.66
C LYS A 4 15.12 -22.30 0.43
N ALA A 5 14.78 -21.11 -0.05
CA ALA A 5 15.68 -19.98 -0.23
C ALA A 5 14.93 -18.68 0.15
N PHE A 6 15.69 -17.60 0.41
CA PHE A 6 15.21 -16.23 0.64
C PHE A 6 14.38 -15.98 1.92
N ASP A 7 15.05 -15.67 3.04
CA ASP A 7 14.40 -15.28 4.32
C ASP A 7 14.29 -13.75 4.51
N LYS A 8 15.04 -12.92 3.77
CA LYS A 8 15.24 -11.48 4.13
C LYS A 8 15.40 -10.50 2.96
N GLN A 9 14.66 -10.66 1.87
CA GLN A 9 14.68 -9.68 0.78
C GLN A 9 13.60 -8.62 0.94
N LEU A 10 14.01 -7.34 0.90
CA LEU A 10 13.13 -6.18 0.89
C LEU A 10 12.58 -5.99 -0.53
N TYR A 11 11.28 -6.21 -0.69
CA TYR A 11 10.60 -5.96 -1.96
C TYR A 11 10.54 -4.45 -2.28
N PRO A 12 10.52 -4.08 -3.58
CA PRO A 12 10.46 -2.68 -3.97
C PRO A 12 9.26 -1.97 -3.34
N THR A 13 9.54 -0.86 -2.65
CA THR A 13 8.53 0.09 -2.19
C THR A 13 8.25 1.11 -3.30
N PHE A 14 7.10 1.78 -3.21
CA PHE A 14 6.75 2.85 -4.13
C PHE A 14 6.30 4.09 -3.36
N SER A 15 6.72 5.22 -3.87
CA SER A 15 6.20 6.52 -3.48
C SER A 15 4.96 6.84 -4.31
N SER A 16 3.97 7.52 -3.74
CA SER A 16 2.77 7.87 -4.49
C SER A 16 2.13 9.18 -4.09
N VAL A 17 1.54 9.85 -5.09
CA VAL A 17 0.61 10.96 -4.90
C VAL A 17 -0.80 10.39 -4.97
N GLN A 18 -1.61 10.67 -3.95
CA GLN A 18 -2.96 10.16 -3.83
C GLN A 18 -3.97 11.31 -3.82
N MET A 19 -5.10 11.09 -4.49
CA MET A 19 -6.25 11.99 -4.43
C MET A 19 -7.47 11.20 -3.99
N ALA A 20 -8.32 11.81 -3.18
CA ALA A 20 -9.54 11.18 -2.70
C ALA A 20 -10.76 12.02 -3.04
N LEU A 21 -11.80 11.36 -3.53
CA LEU A 21 -13.14 11.89 -3.68
C LEU A 21 -14.03 11.24 -2.62
N LEU A 22 -14.47 12.04 -1.66
CA LEU A 22 -15.24 11.58 -0.51
C LEU A 22 -16.56 12.32 -0.44
N VAL A 23 -17.62 11.59 -0.09
CA VAL A 23 -18.90 12.16 0.31
C VAL A 23 -19.03 11.97 1.81
N GLY A 24 -19.39 13.03 2.52
CA GLY A 24 -19.46 13.00 3.97
C GLY A 24 -20.57 13.83 4.55
N TYR A 25 -20.84 13.55 5.82
CA TYR A 25 -21.81 14.23 6.65
C TYR A 25 -21.13 14.78 7.90
N GLU A 26 -21.55 15.97 8.31
CA GLU A 26 -21.11 16.63 9.54
C GLU A 26 -22.30 16.86 10.45
N SER A 27 -22.12 16.58 11.74
CA SER A 27 -23.06 16.94 12.79
C SER A 27 -22.40 17.78 13.87
N ARG A 28 -23.05 18.88 14.25
CA ARG A 28 -22.66 19.68 15.41
C ARG A 28 -23.38 19.15 16.64
N PHE A 29 -22.63 18.54 17.55
CA PHE A 29 -23.20 18.09 18.83
C PHE A 29 -22.99 19.10 19.97
N SER A 30 -22.13 20.12 19.76
CA SER A 30 -21.92 21.21 20.71
C SER A 30 -21.58 22.51 19.97
N GLU A 31 -21.62 23.65 20.66
CA GLU A 31 -21.21 24.96 20.11
C GLU A 31 -19.77 24.96 19.60
N LYS A 32 -18.90 24.18 20.24
CA LYS A 32 -17.46 24.14 19.93
C LYS A 32 -17.01 22.85 19.28
N TRP A 33 -17.85 21.83 19.20
CA TRP A 33 -17.45 20.51 18.72
C TRP A 33 -18.36 20.01 17.61
N SER A 34 -17.73 19.42 16.61
CA SER A 34 -18.42 18.81 15.49
C SER A 34 -17.79 17.46 15.21
N VAL A 35 -18.62 16.50 14.81
CA VAL A 35 -18.20 15.18 14.35
C VAL A 35 -18.54 15.07 12.88
N TYR A 36 -17.71 14.37 12.13
CA TYR A 36 -17.97 14.11 10.72
C TYR A 36 -17.57 12.68 10.36
N GLY A 37 -18.25 12.16 9.34
CA GLY A 37 -17.90 10.93 8.69
C GLY A 37 -17.93 11.12 7.19
N ALA A 38 -16.97 10.55 6.48
CA ALA A 38 -16.93 10.59 5.02
C ALA A 38 -16.47 9.24 4.47
N ALA A 39 -16.98 8.86 3.30
CA ALA A 39 -16.56 7.65 2.62
C ALA A 39 -16.49 7.91 1.11
N GLY A 40 -15.67 7.14 0.42
CA GLY A 40 -15.56 7.22 -1.02
C GLY A 40 -14.31 6.55 -1.54
N ILE A 41 -13.78 7.12 -2.61
CA ILE A 41 -12.74 6.52 -3.43
C ILE A 41 -11.46 7.33 -3.26
N ASN A 42 -10.35 6.63 -3.07
CA ASN A 42 -9.00 7.19 -3.07
C ASN A 42 -8.21 6.55 -4.20
N PHE A 43 -7.60 7.35 -5.05
CA PHE A 43 -6.90 6.90 -6.23
C PHE A 43 -5.46 7.39 -6.25
N PHE A 44 -4.59 6.57 -6.82
CA PHE A 44 -3.20 6.91 -7.03
C PHE A 44 -3.07 7.72 -8.33
N VAL A 45 -2.61 8.96 -8.22
CA VAL A 45 -2.44 9.90 -9.34
C VAL A 45 -1.11 9.69 -10.02
N SER A 46 -0.08 9.46 -9.21
CA SER A 46 1.27 9.14 -9.64
C SER A 46 1.81 8.10 -8.68
N ARG A 47 2.53 7.14 -9.23
CA ARG A 47 3.29 6.16 -8.48
C ARG A 47 4.68 6.11 -9.08
N THR A 48 5.67 6.09 -8.22
CA THR A 48 7.07 5.97 -8.61
C THR A 48 7.65 4.86 -7.78
N LEU A 49 8.11 3.81 -8.44
CA LEU A 49 8.84 2.74 -7.76
C LEU A 49 10.15 3.32 -7.26
N ASP A 50 10.56 2.92 -6.06
CA ASP A 50 11.88 3.30 -5.54
C ASP A 50 12.99 2.58 -6.35
N ARG A 51 12.62 1.60 -7.19
CA ARG A 51 13.52 0.88 -8.11
C ARG A 51 12.77 0.38 -9.35
N GLU A 52 13.19 0.82 -10.53
CA GLU A 52 12.68 0.34 -11.83
C GLU A 52 13.61 -0.73 -12.43
N GLY A 53 13.06 -1.77 -13.05
CA GLY A 53 13.81 -2.81 -13.76
C GLY A 53 13.78 -4.21 -13.14
N SER A 54 14.55 -5.13 -13.72
CA SER A 54 14.68 -6.52 -13.26
C SER A 54 15.82 -6.67 -12.26
N GLN A 55 15.67 -7.53 -11.26
CA GLN A 55 16.80 -7.94 -10.41
C GLN A 55 16.99 -9.44 -10.43
N LEU A 56 18.22 -9.82 -10.75
CA LEU A 56 18.72 -11.17 -10.60
C LEU A 56 19.25 -11.35 -9.18
N TYR A 57 18.83 -12.43 -8.56
CA TYR A 57 19.38 -12.94 -7.32
C TYR A 57 19.87 -14.37 -7.57
N ASP A 58 21.12 -14.61 -7.19
CA ASP A 58 21.69 -15.96 -7.14
C ASP A 58 21.88 -16.33 -5.67
N GLU A 59 21.11 -17.31 -5.18
CA GLU A 59 21.26 -17.86 -3.83
C GLU A 59 21.38 -19.38 -3.87
N MET A 60 22.04 -19.94 -2.86
CA MET A 60 22.06 -21.38 -2.61
C MET A 60 20.78 -21.75 -1.86
N ALA A 61 19.86 -22.41 -2.56
CA ALA A 61 18.71 -23.01 -1.92
C ALA A 61 19.13 -24.27 -1.18
N LYS A 62 18.64 -24.45 0.05
CA LYS A 62 19.01 -25.56 0.90
C LYS A 62 17.80 -26.42 1.21
N ASN A 63 17.99 -27.73 1.17
CA ASN A 63 17.04 -28.68 1.72
C ASN A 63 17.39 -28.89 3.20
N ASP A 64 16.53 -28.40 4.09
CA ASP A 64 16.72 -28.51 5.54
C ASP A 64 16.72 -29.96 6.05
N GLU A 65 16.12 -30.90 5.28
CA GLU A 65 16.00 -32.32 5.65
C GLU A 65 17.19 -33.17 5.18
N THR A 66 17.80 -32.86 4.03
CA THR A 66 18.90 -33.66 3.43
C THR A 66 20.24 -32.94 3.42
N GLY A 67 20.27 -31.64 3.70
CA GLY A 67 21.47 -30.80 3.63
C GLY A 67 21.96 -30.53 2.20
N TYR A 68 21.22 -30.97 1.19
CA TYR A 68 21.53 -30.71 -0.22
C TYR A 68 21.36 -29.22 -0.55
N GLU A 69 22.32 -28.66 -1.29
CA GLU A 69 22.37 -27.25 -1.67
C GLU A 69 22.45 -27.12 -3.19
N GLU A 70 21.68 -26.21 -3.77
CA GLU A 70 21.66 -25.96 -5.21
C GLU A 70 21.55 -24.46 -5.50
N PRO A 71 22.32 -23.90 -6.47
CA PRO A 71 22.14 -22.50 -6.86
C PRO A 71 20.82 -22.32 -7.62
N ILE A 72 20.02 -21.35 -7.19
CA ILE A 72 18.80 -20.93 -7.87
C ILE A 72 18.98 -19.49 -8.33
N ALA A 73 18.75 -19.26 -9.62
CA ALA A 73 18.71 -17.93 -10.21
C ALA A 73 17.25 -17.45 -10.23
N VAL A 74 16.99 -16.31 -9.58
CA VAL A 74 15.68 -15.69 -9.50
C VAL A 74 15.71 -14.33 -10.17
N TYR A 75 14.85 -14.15 -11.15
CA TYR A 75 14.61 -12.87 -11.80
C TYR A 75 13.30 -12.30 -11.28
N THR A 76 13.38 -11.15 -10.63
CA THR A 76 12.21 -10.37 -10.22
C THR A 76 11.98 -9.28 -11.25
N TYR A 77 10.79 -9.25 -11.82
CA TYR A 77 10.33 -8.18 -12.70
C TYR A 77 9.34 -7.33 -11.92
N SER A 78 9.69 -6.07 -11.70
CA SER A 78 8.70 -5.08 -11.31
C SER A 78 7.85 -4.81 -12.54
N ASN A 79 6.70 -5.47 -12.64
CA ASN A 79 5.76 -5.15 -13.70
C ASN A 79 5.31 -3.71 -13.50
N ASP A 80 5.46 -2.90 -14.54
CA ASP A 80 4.91 -1.55 -14.63
C ASP A 80 3.53 -1.56 -13.98
N LEU A 81 3.28 -0.62 -13.08
CA LEU A 81 2.20 -0.64 -12.10
C LEU A 81 0.79 -0.70 -12.76
N GLU A 82 0.39 -1.86 -13.26
CA GLU A 82 -0.91 -2.11 -13.89
C GLU A 82 -2.00 -2.44 -12.85
N GLY A 83 -1.57 -2.81 -11.64
CA GLY A 83 -2.45 -3.19 -10.53
C GLY A 83 -3.18 -2.01 -9.87
N GLY A 84 -4.51 -2.00 -9.99
CA GLY A 84 -5.44 -1.41 -9.01
C GLY A 84 -5.15 0.00 -8.51
N ASN A 85 -5.49 1.03 -9.30
CA ASN A 85 -5.29 2.44 -8.95
C ASN A 85 -6.30 3.00 -7.94
N ILE A 86 -7.16 2.15 -7.36
CA ILE A 86 -8.34 2.54 -6.62
C ILE A 86 -8.39 1.83 -5.26
N LEU A 87 -8.52 2.62 -4.21
CA LEU A 87 -8.73 2.22 -2.82
C LEU A 87 -10.10 2.74 -2.38
N MET A 88 -10.81 1.98 -1.55
CA MET A 88 -11.88 2.58 -0.76
C MET A 88 -11.29 3.30 0.42
N ARG A 89 -11.89 4.42 0.80
CA ARG A 89 -11.47 5.23 1.94
C ARG A 89 -12.68 5.63 2.77
N THR A 90 -12.52 5.53 4.08
CA THR A 90 -13.47 6.04 5.06
C THR A 90 -12.72 6.89 6.08
N ASP A 91 -13.27 8.06 6.38
CA ASP A 91 -12.76 9.00 7.37
C ASP A 91 -13.82 9.19 8.47
N LEU A 92 -13.39 9.15 9.73
CA LEU A 92 -14.19 9.53 10.88
C LEU A 92 -13.38 10.53 11.69
N GLY A 93 -13.97 11.66 12.04
CA GLY A 93 -13.24 12.66 12.79
C GLY A 93 -14.13 13.55 13.63
N LEU A 94 -13.47 14.27 14.52
CA LEU A 94 -14.05 15.33 15.30
C LEU A 94 -13.14 16.55 15.20
N TYR A 95 -13.74 17.73 15.24
CA TYR A 95 -12.98 18.95 15.30
C TYR A 95 -13.56 19.92 16.32
N ARG A 96 -12.65 20.68 16.93
CA ARG A 96 -12.96 21.70 17.94
C ARG A 96 -12.74 23.09 17.38
N GLN A 97 -13.74 23.93 17.49
CA GLN A 97 -13.62 25.35 17.20
C GLN A 97 -12.73 26.05 18.24
N VAL A 98 -11.64 26.67 17.77
CA VAL A 98 -10.73 27.48 18.60
C VAL A 98 -10.98 28.97 18.37
N SER A 99 -11.33 29.37 17.14
CA SER A 99 -11.70 30.73 16.80
C SER A 99 -12.90 30.74 15.84
N LYS A 100 -13.31 31.91 15.34
CA LYS A 100 -14.39 31.99 14.34
C LYS A 100 -14.06 31.26 13.02
N THR A 101 -12.78 31.07 12.72
CA THR A 101 -12.30 30.52 11.44
C THR A 101 -11.37 29.32 11.60
N LEU A 102 -10.80 29.10 12.78
CA LEU A 102 -9.83 28.02 13.03
C LEU A 102 -10.44 26.90 13.89
N PHE A 103 -10.15 25.67 13.48
CA PHE A 103 -10.58 24.45 14.14
C PHE A 103 -9.41 23.49 14.27
N LEU A 104 -9.28 22.84 15.43
CA LEU A 104 -8.36 21.71 15.62
C LEU A 104 -9.08 20.43 15.21
N ASP A 105 -8.46 19.63 14.35
CA ASP A 105 -9.03 18.40 13.80
C ASP A 105 -8.30 17.17 14.33
N MET A 106 -9.07 16.15 14.69
CA MET A 106 -8.59 14.82 14.98
C MET A 106 -9.43 13.83 14.19
N SER A 107 -8.78 12.98 13.40
CA SER A 107 -9.49 12.02 12.56
C SER A 107 -8.76 10.70 12.42
N ILE A 108 -9.53 9.66 12.17
CA ILE A 108 -9.07 8.33 11.78
C ILE A 108 -9.46 8.14 10.32
N THR A 109 -8.49 7.77 9.50
CA THR A 109 -8.70 7.38 8.11
C THR A 109 -8.39 5.91 7.95
N ALA A 110 -9.33 5.15 7.39
CA ALA A 110 -9.12 3.78 6.96
C ALA A 110 -9.14 3.72 5.43
N LYS A 111 -8.19 3.00 4.85
CA LYS A 111 -8.14 2.71 3.41
C LYS A 111 -8.00 1.21 3.20
N SER A 112 -8.63 0.69 2.16
CA SER A 112 -8.50 -0.72 1.77
C SER A 112 -8.57 -0.90 0.26
N SER A 113 -7.72 -1.78 -0.26
CA SER A 113 -7.70 -2.15 -1.68
C SER A 113 -8.52 -3.42 -1.94
N PHE A 114 -9.47 -3.34 -2.86
CA PHE A 114 -10.19 -4.52 -3.37
C PHE A 114 -9.49 -5.18 -4.56
N THR A 115 -8.56 -4.45 -5.19
CA THR A 115 -7.72 -4.92 -6.29
C THR A 115 -6.25 -4.95 -5.85
N PRO A 116 -5.40 -5.77 -6.48
CA PRO A 116 -3.96 -5.75 -6.25
C PRO A 116 -3.40 -4.34 -6.48
N ILE A 117 -2.65 -3.82 -5.51
CA ILE A 117 -1.99 -2.51 -5.59
C ILE A 117 -0.71 -2.62 -6.40
N ASN A 118 0.07 -3.69 -6.19
CA ASN A 118 1.26 -4.03 -6.96
C ASN A 118 1.26 -5.51 -7.39
N GLU A 119 1.79 -5.74 -8.57
CA GLU A 119 2.20 -7.02 -9.17
C GLU A 119 3.70 -7.17 -9.09
N PHE A 120 4.20 -8.37 -8.81
CA PHE A 120 5.57 -8.75 -9.14
C PHE A 120 5.57 -10.13 -9.79
N GLU A 121 6.31 -10.27 -10.89
CA GLU A 121 6.56 -11.57 -11.50
C GLU A 121 7.96 -12.06 -11.07
N ILE A 122 8.00 -13.31 -10.63
CA ILE A 122 9.20 -13.98 -10.17
C ILE A 122 9.42 -15.16 -11.11
N GLU A 123 10.48 -15.12 -11.89
CA GLU A 123 10.95 -16.26 -12.67
C GLU A 123 12.08 -16.94 -11.90
N TYR A 124 12.02 -18.25 -11.74
CA TYR A 124 13.11 -19.03 -11.16
C TYR A 124 13.50 -20.20 -12.05
N THR A 125 14.79 -20.50 -12.01
CA THR A 125 15.40 -21.62 -12.74
C THR A 125 16.39 -22.32 -11.81
N SER A 126 16.37 -23.66 -11.81
CA SER A 126 17.34 -24.46 -11.08
C SER A 126 18.17 -25.30 -12.05
N ASN A 127 19.34 -25.77 -11.62
CA ASN A 127 20.17 -26.68 -12.40
C ASN A 127 19.55 -28.08 -12.54
N SER A 128 18.78 -28.51 -11.55
CA SER A 128 18.02 -29.76 -11.51
C SER A 128 16.77 -29.72 -12.38
N ASN A 129 16.23 -28.53 -12.67
CA ASN A 129 15.09 -28.33 -13.55
C ASN A 129 15.25 -27.01 -14.33
N THR A 130 15.75 -27.14 -15.57
CA THR A 130 16.02 -26.01 -16.47
C THR A 130 14.75 -25.37 -17.04
N THR A 131 13.56 -25.87 -16.70
CA THR A 131 12.30 -25.27 -17.12
C THR A 131 12.04 -24.02 -16.28
N VAL A 132 11.92 -22.86 -16.92
CA VAL A 132 11.57 -21.61 -16.24
C VAL A 132 10.21 -21.77 -15.57
N GLN A 133 10.19 -21.57 -14.25
CA GLN A 133 8.96 -21.53 -13.49
C GLN A 133 8.64 -20.08 -13.12
N ARG A 134 7.36 -19.74 -13.15
CA ARG A 134 6.86 -18.38 -12.93
C ARG A 134 5.92 -18.34 -11.75
N ALA A 135 6.13 -17.40 -10.86
CA ALA A 135 5.23 -17.08 -9.77
C ALA A 135 4.84 -15.60 -9.82
N ARG A 136 3.58 -15.30 -9.54
CA ARG A 136 3.05 -13.93 -9.49
C ARG A 136 2.72 -13.59 -8.04
N LEU A 137 3.33 -12.53 -7.54
CA LEU A 137 3.07 -11.98 -6.21
C LEU A 137 2.19 -10.74 -6.35
N GLU A 138 0.98 -10.83 -5.78
CA GLU A 138 0.05 -9.71 -5.72
C GLU A 138 -0.04 -9.17 -4.31
N THR A 139 0.07 -7.85 -4.17
CA THR A 139 -0.07 -7.19 -2.87
C THR A 139 -1.41 -6.47 -2.78
N ARG A 140 -2.15 -6.75 -1.70
CA ARG A 140 -3.33 -5.97 -1.30
C ARG A 140 -3.03 -5.34 0.05
N GLY A 141 -3.46 -4.10 0.23
CA GLY A 141 -3.13 -3.29 1.40
C GLY A 141 -4.37 -2.74 2.08
N SER A 142 -4.34 -2.72 3.41
CA SER A 142 -5.22 -1.88 4.21
C SER A 142 -4.37 -1.01 5.11
N SER A 143 -4.77 0.24 5.31
CA SER A 143 -4.05 1.18 6.16
C SER A 143 -5.02 1.91 7.06
N VAL A 144 -4.64 2.11 8.32
CA VAL A 144 -5.34 2.99 9.26
C VAL A 144 -4.37 4.09 9.69
N SER A 145 -4.78 5.35 9.59
CA SER A 145 -4.00 6.49 10.05
C SER A 145 -4.77 7.31 11.07
N LEU A 146 -4.07 7.80 12.08
CA LEU A 146 -4.55 8.85 12.98
C LEU A 146 -3.97 10.17 12.48
N ASN A 147 -4.83 11.14 12.22
CA ASN A 147 -4.46 12.45 11.71
C ASN A 147 -4.80 13.53 12.74
N LEU A 148 -3.86 14.46 12.95
CA LEU A 148 -4.04 15.67 13.75
C LEU A 148 -3.76 16.87 12.86
N GLY A 149 -4.64 17.86 12.86
CA GLY A 149 -4.51 18.98 11.93
C GLY A 149 -5.26 20.23 12.35
N VAL A 150 -5.21 21.22 11.47
CA VAL A 150 -5.92 22.50 11.61
C VAL A 150 -6.78 22.70 10.37
N LYS A 151 -8.06 23.01 10.57
CA LYS A 151 -8.98 23.40 9.51
C LYS A 151 -9.20 24.91 9.57
N TYR A 152 -9.16 25.55 8.40
CA TYR A 152 -9.48 26.97 8.24
C TYR A 152 -10.74 27.12 7.41
N ARG A 153 -11.73 27.85 7.95
CA ARG A 153 -12.97 28.19 7.24
C ARG A 153 -12.72 29.39 6.34
N ILE A 154 -12.70 29.16 5.03
CA ILE A 154 -12.46 30.19 4.00
C ILE A 154 -13.69 31.10 3.81
N ASN A 155 -14.91 30.58 3.96
CA ASN A 155 -16.12 31.40 3.89
C ASN A 155 -17.22 30.94 4.87
N LYS A 156 -18.10 31.87 5.24
CA LYS A 156 -19.22 31.65 6.16
C LYS A 156 -20.53 31.32 5.43
N TYR A 157 -20.55 31.52 4.12
CA TYR A 157 -21.66 31.23 3.21
C TYR A 157 -21.61 29.77 2.77
#